data_AF-A0AAX2ZB54-F1
#
_entry.id   AF-A0AAX2ZB54-F1
#
_cell.length_a   1.000
_cell.length_b   1.000
_cell.length_c   1.000
_cell.angle_alpha   90.00
_cell.angle_beta   90.00
_cell.angle_gamma   90.00
#
_symmetry.space_group_name_H-M   'P 1'
#
loop_
_entity.id
_entity.type
_entity.pdbx_description
1 polymer ?
#
loop_
_entity_poly.entity_id
_entity_poly.type
_entity_poly.pdbx_seq_one_letter_code
_entity_poly.pdbx_strand_id
1 'polypeptide(L)'
;MSDLLNKIKNFFIKPKVSSNDVDNIKLNILSNGIVESPPVSFQLIFKVYKDKLDSSIVKAKSLRLNLNNIYLDDYYLGVSREKEFVPVDNPCGADLPQITGYYFWDKKYVSTGVYFNAALLNDVDFQSANPVIEVYDFTEGGFSILPFEYCSTQVPNPTKYDFLVDIKSATTLLNPIESEEDVDYYLYTADLEGKIYLAPLIEITWDSYTLQQLNEALGKDVSNTMFSHKGLASINSLEYNDIANLSLNLDNFKYFTNLSKLTINSCDLDNIPDDIANLSNLQEIVLNNNHISNLSIFKNRNLSVTALGQQINLPPISGYTLSLDFLRDANNNIPEIDFIDWNGKRIGDSIVWGWDSPPPLVGTILGFSFSSNSSLCKFSGFVISEFGN
;
A
#
# COMPACT_ATOMS: atom_id res chain seq x y z
N MET A 1 9.24 -3.30 -43.48
CA MET A 1 9.87 -2.01 -43.11
C MET A 1 8.93 -0.81 -43.21
N SER A 2 8.21 -0.59 -44.32
CA SER A 2 7.29 0.58 -44.47
C SER A 2 6.13 0.59 -43.48
N ASP A 3 5.60 -0.57 -43.10
CA ASP A 3 4.58 -0.70 -42.04
C ASP A 3 5.14 -0.49 -40.62
N LEU A 4 6.43 -0.73 -40.40
CA LEU A 4 7.10 -0.50 -39.10
C LEU A 4 7.43 0.98 -38.93
N LEU A 5 7.93 1.64 -39.99
CA LEU A 5 8.17 3.09 -40.01
C LEU A 5 6.88 3.91 -39.92
N ASN A 6 5.76 3.43 -40.46
CA ASN A 6 4.45 4.07 -40.28
C ASN A 6 3.89 3.92 -38.86
N LYS A 7 4.33 2.91 -38.08
CA LYS A 7 3.99 2.78 -36.65
C LYS A 7 4.81 3.73 -35.76
N ILE A 8 6.04 4.06 -36.15
CA ILE A 8 6.93 4.97 -35.39
C ILE A 8 6.41 6.42 -35.36
N LYS A 9 5.55 6.83 -36.32
CA LYS A 9 5.00 8.20 -36.37
C LYS A 9 3.79 8.46 -35.47
N ASN A 10 3.19 7.43 -34.88
CA ASN A 10 2.04 7.59 -33.98
C ASN A 10 2.28 6.77 -32.71
N PHE A 11 2.65 7.44 -31.61
CA PHE A 11 2.53 6.89 -30.25
C PHE A 11 1.03 6.72 -29.91
N PHE A 12 0.40 5.71 -30.51
CA PHE A 12 -0.90 5.21 -30.11
C PHE A 12 -0.80 3.68 -30.10
N ILE A 13 -0.81 3.14 -28.89
CA ILE A 13 -0.96 1.71 -28.63
C ILE A 13 -2.32 1.33 -29.20
N LYS A 14 -2.35 0.77 -30.41
CA LYS A 14 -3.58 0.19 -30.96
C LYS A 14 -3.83 -1.14 -30.26
N PRO A 15 -4.97 -1.33 -29.58
CA PRO A 15 -5.40 -2.64 -29.15
C PRO A 15 -5.43 -3.59 -30.35
N LYS A 16 -4.80 -4.76 -30.25
CA LYS A 16 -5.11 -5.88 -31.17
C LYS A 16 -6.47 -6.45 -30.77
N VAL A 17 -7.56 -5.78 -31.12
CA VAL A 17 -8.91 -6.35 -30.99
C VAL A 17 -9.18 -7.15 -32.26
N SER A 18 -9.33 -8.46 -32.14
CA SER A 18 -9.94 -9.29 -33.19
C SER A 18 -11.39 -8.82 -33.36
N SER A 19 -11.73 -8.36 -34.57
CA SER A 19 -13.05 -7.81 -34.90
C SER A 19 -14.18 -8.85 -34.95
N ASN A 20 -14.06 -10.00 -34.26
CA ASN A 20 -15.01 -11.11 -34.35
C ASN A 20 -15.60 -11.57 -33.01
N ASP A 21 -15.25 -10.97 -31.87
CA ASP A 21 -15.71 -11.45 -30.55
C ASP A 21 -16.85 -10.64 -29.93
N VAL A 22 -17.46 -9.71 -30.67
CA VAL A 22 -18.57 -8.86 -30.18
C VAL A 22 -19.87 -9.66 -29.99
N ASP A 23 -20.01 -10.82 -30.64
CA ASP A 23 -21.29 -11.56 -30.69
C ASP A 23 -21.39 -12.80 -29.79
N ASN A 24 -20.36 -13.12 -28.99
CA ASN A 24 -20.34 -14.35 -28.16
C ASN A 24 -20.40 -14.17 -26.64
N ILE A 25 -20.72 -12.97 -26.12
CA ILE A 25 -20.96 -12.79 -24.68
C ILE A 25 -22.40 -13.20 -24.33
N LYS A 26 -22.68 -14.51 -24.46
CA LYS A 26 -23.87 -15.14 -23.88
C LYS A 26 -23.46 -15.99 -22.68
N LEU A 27 -23.94 -15.53 -21.51
CA LEU A 27 -24.12 -16.23 -20.24
C LEU A 27 -22.89 -16.95 -19.64
N ASN A 28 -22.36 -16.35 -18.58
CA ASN A 28 -22.03 -17.12 -17.37
C ASN A 28 -22.83 -16.55 -16.20
N ILE A 29 -23.82 -17.34 -15.80
CA ILE A 29 -24.69 -17.15 -14.64
C ILE A 29 -23.86 -17.48 -13.39
N LEU A 30 -23.82 -16.54 -12.43
CA LEU A 30 -23.54 -16.74 -11.00
C LEU A 30 -22.49 -17.82 -10.68
N SER A 31 -21.23 -17.56 -10.98
CA SER A 31 -20.15 -18.18 -10.22
C SER A 31 -19.72 -17.21 -9.13
N ASN A 32 -19.44 -17.73 -7.94
CA ASN A 32 -18.62 -17.07 -6.91
C ASN A 32 -17.17 -16.91 -7.42
N GLY A 33 -17.03 -16.33 -8.62
CA GLY A 33 -15.87 -16.41 -9.48
C GLY A 33 -15.15 -15.08 -9.58
N ILE A 34 -13.85 -15.18 -9.80
CA ILE A 34 -12.95 -14.05 -9.99
C ILE A 34 -13.50 -13.19 -11.13
N VAL A 35 -13.74 -11.90 -10.85
CA VAL A 35 -14.18 -10.95 -11.87
C VAL A 35 -12.93 -10.46 -12.60
N GLU A 36 -12.75 -10.86 -13.86
CA GLU A 36 -11.58 -10.55 -14.67
C GLU A 36 -11.98 -9.78 -15.92
N SER A 37 -11.16 -8.82 -16.34
CA SER A 37 -11.33 -8.17 -17.63
C SER A 37 -10.91 -9.10 -18.76
N PRO A 38 -11.41 -8.90 -19.99
CA PRO A 38 -10.78 -9.48 -21.18
C PRO A 38 -9.29 -9.10 -21.23
N PRO A 39 -8.41 -10.01 -21.68
CA PRO A 39 -7.00 -9.69 -21.86
C PRO A 39 -6.81 -8.69 -22.99
N VAL A 40 -5.87 -7.77 -22.82
CA VAL A 40 -5.46 -6.80 -23.83
C VAL A 40 -4.02 -7.10 -24.23
N SER A 41 -3.81 -7.52 -25.48
CA SER A 41 -2.48 -7.73 -26.02
C SER A 41 -1.95 -6.45 -26.67
N PHE A 42 -0.72 -6.08 -26.33
CA PHE A 42 -0.02 -4.92 -26.88
C PHE A 42 1.48 -5.20 -26.96
N GLN A 43 2.20 -4.35 -27.71
CA GLN A 43 3.63 -4.51 -27.93
C GLN A 43 4.36 -3.23 -27.53
N LEU A 44 5.42 -3.36 -26.74
CA LEU A 44 6.37 -2.28 -26.47
C LEU A 44 7.52 -2.35 -27.45
N ILE A 45 8.05 -1.18 -27.82
CA ILE A 45 9.22 -1.04 -28.68
C ILE A 45 10.23 -0.16 -27.93
N PHE A 46 11.45 -0.67 -27.78
CA PHE A 46 12.57 0.02 -27.16
C PHE A 46 13.64 0.34 -28.19
N LYS A 47 14.31 1.48 -28.02
CA LYS A 47 15.39 1.93 -28.88
C LYS A 47 16.69 1.99 -28.05
N VAL A 48 17.58 1.05 -28.30
CA VAL A 48 18.87 0.95 -27.59
C VAL A 48 20.01 1.29 -28.55
N TYR A 49 20.76 2.36 -28.28
CA TYR A 49 21.91 2.74 -29.11
C TYR A 49 23.05 1.72 -29.01
N LYS A 50 23.73 1.45 -30.14
CA LYS A 50 24.78 0.42 -30.27
C LYS A 50 25.98 0.73 -29.38
N ASP A 51 26.33 2.01 -29.21
CA ASP A 51 27.41 2.48 -28.33
C ASP A 51 27.25 2.05 -26.86
N LYS A 52 26.01 1.96 -26.36
CA LYS A 52 25.71 1.45 -25.00
C LYS A 52 26.02 -0.05 -24.85
N LEU A 53 25.97 -0.81 -25.94
CA LEU A 53 26.17 -2.26 -25.96
C LEU A 53 27.62 -2.63 -26.30
N ASP A 54 28.33 -1.81 -27.07
CA ASP A 54 29.69 -2.10 -27.57
C ASP A 54 30.83 -1.78 -26.58
N SER A 55 30.52 -1.48 -25.31
CA SER A 55 31.54 -1.28 -24.26
C SER A 55 32.07 -2.62 -23.71
N SER A 56 33.27 -3.02 -24.15
CA SER A 56 34.32 -3.96 -23.67
C SER A 56 34.11 -5.04 -22.56
N ILE A 57 32.94 -5.22 -21.96
CA ILE A 57 32.67 -6.26 -20.94
C ILE A 57 31.50 -7.10 -21.45
N VAL A 58 31.74 -7.99 -22.43
CA VAL A 58 30.82 -9.05 -22.93
C VAL A 58 29.35 -8.81 -22.54
N LYS A 59 28.75 -7.72 -23.05
CA LYS A 59 27.37 -7.38 -22.75
C LYS A 59 26.52 -8.26 -23.64
N ALA A 60 25.79 -9.21 -23.04
CA ALA A 60 24.84 -10.02 -23.79
C ALA A 60 23.91 -9.07 -24.54
N LYS A 61 23.78 -9.24 -25.87
CA LYS A 61 22.82 -8.44 -26.64
C LYS A 61 21.38 -8.64 -26.16
N SER A 62 21.12 -9.72 -25.44
CA SER A 62 19.83 -10.02 -24.84
C SER A 62 19.60 -9.20 -23.57
N LEU A 63 18.53 -8.41 -23.51
CA LEU A 63 18.20 -7.52 -22.40
C LEU A 63 16.95 -8.01 -21.66
N ARG A 64 16.88 -7.83 -20.34
CA ARG A 64 15.72 -8.21 -19.54
C ARG A 64 14.69 -7.09 -19.49
N LEU A 65 13.43 -7.44 -19.72
CA LEU A 65 12.30 -6.55 -19.47
C LEU A 65 11.94 -6.56 -17.98
N ASN A 66 11.83 -5.36 -17.41
CA ASN A 66 11.32 -5.16 -16.06
C ASN A 66 10.15 -4.15 -16.09
N LEU A 67 9.05 -4.50 -15.42
CA LEU A 67 7.84 -3.67 -15.31
C LEU A 67 7.67 -3.21 -13.86
N ASN A 68 7.40 -1.93 -13.64
CA ASN A 68 7.23 -1.32 -12.31
C ASN A 68 6.20 -0.17 -12.34
N ASN A 69 5.87 0.37 -11.16
CA ASN A 69 4.94 1.50 -11.00
C ASN A 69 3.61 1.29 -11.74
N ILE A 70 3.01 0.11 -11.57
CA ILE A 70 1.75 -0.24 -12.22
C ILE A 70 0.60 0.37 -11.42
N TYR A 71 -0.28 1.12 -12.07
CA TYR A 71 -1.48 1.68 -11.45
C TYR A 71 -2.65 1.81 -12.42
N LEU A 72 -3.86 1.84 -11.84
CA LEU A 72 -5.10 2.11 -12.55
C LEU A 72 -5.39 3.61 -12.55
N ASP A 73 -5.70 4.13 -13.73
CA ASP A 73 -6.09 5.52 -13.96
C ASP A 73 -7.40 5.57 -14.76
N ASP A 74 -8.08 6.71 -14.74
CA ASP A 74 -9.36 6.93 -15.44
C ASP A 74 -10.43 5.85 -15.12
N TYR A 75 -10.45 5.35 -13.88
CA TYR A 75 -11.38 4.30 -13.46
C TYR A 75 -12.84 4.79 -13.50
N TYR A 76 -13.67 4.06 -14.25
CA TYR A 76 -15.09 4.32 -14.40
C TYR A 76 -15.91 3.07 -14.08
N LEU A 77 -16.88 3.23 -13.16
CA LEU A 77 -17.91 2.24 -12.85
C LEU A 77 -19.26 2.76 -13.39
N GLY A 78 -19.72 2.18 -14.49
CA GLY A 78 -20.99 2.50 -15.14
C GLY A 78 -22.12 1.57 -14.71
N VAL A 79 -23.36 2.04 -14.85
CA VAL A 79 -24.58 1.24 -14.67
C VAL A 79 -25.46 1.41 -15.90
N SER A 80 -25.84 0.31 -16.55
CA SER A 80 -26.86 0.28 -17.60
C SER A 80 -28.09 -0.44 -17.08
N ARG A 81 -29.27 0.11 -17.33
CA ARG A 81 -30.53 -0.55 -17.02
C ARG A 81 -31.01 -1.35 -18.23
N GLU A 82 -30.96 -2.67 -18.11
CA GLU A 82 -31.43 -3.59 -19.14
C GLU A 82 -32.89 -4.00 -18.86
N LYS A 83 -33.64 -4.26 -19.93
CA LYS A 83 -35.05 -4.65 -19.89
C LYS A 83 -35.20 -6.06 -20.46
N GLU A 84 -35.76 -6.97 -19.68
CA GLU A 84 -36.04 -8.34 -20.12
C GLU A 84 -37.54 -8.63 -20.12
N PHE A 85 -37.97 -9.45 -21.08
CA PHE A 85 -39.37 -9.78 -21.34
C PHE A 85 -39.67 -11.16 -20.76
N VAL A 86 -40.66 -11.26 -19.86
CA VAL A 86 -41.07 -12.55 -19.30
C VAL A 86 -42.57 -12.78 -19.52
N PRO A 87 -42.96 -13.91 -20.11
CA PRO A 87 -44.35 -14.33 -20.12
C PRO A 87 -44.80 -14.71 -18.70
N VAL A 88 -45.91 -14.12 -18.26
CA VAL A 88 -46.55 -14.40 -16.97
C VAL A 88 -47.86 -15.12 -17.24
N ASP A 89 -48.06 -16.26 -16.58
CA ASP A 89 -49.31 -17.00 -16.68
C ASP A 89 -50.48 -16.14 -16.23
N ASN A 90 -51.57 -16.19 -17.00
CA ASN A 90 -52.72 -15.35 -16.74
C ASN A 90 -53.41 -15.82 -15.45
N PRO A 91 -53.45 -14.99 -14.38
CA PRO A 91 -54.03 -15.39 -13.10
C PRO A 91 -55.54 -15.62 -13.18
N CYS A 92 -56.19 -15.23 -14.29
CA CYS A 92 -57.61 -15.42 -14.55
C CYS A 92 -57.94 -16.74 -15.28
N GLY A 93 -56.95 -17.56 -15.67
CA GLY A 93 -57.16 -18.89 -16.24
C GLY A 93 -56.14 -19.30 -17.31
N ALA A 94 -55.78 -20.58 -17.35
CA ALA A 94 -54.76 -21.14 -18.24
C ALA A 94 -55.12 -21.08 -19.75
N ASP A 95 -56.41 -20.90 -20.07
CA ASP A 95 -56.90 -20.80 -21.46
C ASP A 95 -56.87 -19.35 -22.01
N LEU A 96 -56.42 -18.38 -21.20
CA LEU A 96 -56.30 -16.98 -21.60
C LEU A 96 -54.89 -16.63 -22.08
N PRO A 97 -54.71 -15.58 -22.92
CA PRO A 97 -53.40 -15.15 -23.37
C PRO A 97 -52.46 -14.83 -22.20
N GLN A 98 -51.20 -15.27 -22.29
CA GLN A 98 -50.17 -14.91 -21.33
C GLN A 98 -50.04 -13.39 -21.23
N ILE A 99 -49.91 -12.89 -19.99
CA ILE A 99 -49.68 -11.48 -19.73
C ILE A 99 -48.18 -11.23 -19.87
N THR A 100 -47.77 -10.18 -20.57
CA THR A 100 -46.36 -9.80 -20.64
C THR A 100 -45.97 -8.99 -19.40
N GLY A 101 -45.05 -9.52 -18.61
CA GLY A 101 -44.36 -8.80 -17.55
C GLY A 101 -42.99 -8.29 -18.03
N TYR A 102 -42.47 -7.28 -17.34
CA TYR A 102 -41.11 -6.82 -17.51
C TYR A 102 -40.45 -6.73 -16.14
N TYR A 103 -39.19 -7.15 -16.05
CA TYR A 103 -38.31 -6.70 -14.98
C TYR A 103 -37.17 -5.89 -15.57
N PHE A 104 -36.68 -4.95 -14.77
CA PHE A 104 -35.47 -4.19 -15.06
C PHE A 104 -34.40 -4.66 -14.11
N TRP A 105 -33.19 -4.83 -14.62
CA TRP A 105 -32.00 -5.07 -13.82
C TRP A 105 -30.88 -4.14 -14.25
N ASP A 106 -30.04 -3.78 -13.29
CA ASP A 106 -28.96 -2.84 -13.50
C ASP A 106 -27.66 -3.64 -13.71
N LYS A 107 -27.13 -3.64 -14.94
CA LYS A 107 -25.81 -4.20 -15.28
C LYS A 107 -24.73 -3.19 -14.94
N LYS A 108 -23.68 -3.64 -14.26
CA LYS A 108 -22.52 -2.81 -13.95
C LYS A 108 -21.39 -3.08 -14.92
N TYR A 109 -20.68 -2.04 -15.31
CA TYR A 109 -19.54 -2.14 -16.21
C TYR A 109 -18.35 -1.39 -15.63
N VAL A 110 -17.16 -1.94 -15.84
CA VAL A 110 -15.90 -1.32 -15.44
C VAL A 110 -15.09 -0.99 -16.69
N SER A 111 -14.55 0.22 -16.78
CA SER A 111 -13.51 0.58 -17.75
C SER A 111 -12.43 1.43 -17.07
N THR A 112 -11.18 1.26 -17.46
CA THR A 112 -10.06 1.99 -16.85
C THR A 112 -8.83 1.95 -17.77
N GLY A 113 -7.93 2.92 -17.64
CA GLY A 113 -6.57 2.83 -18.15
C GLY A 113 -5.65 2.15 -17.15
N VAL A 114 -4.68 1.39 -17.64
CA VAL A 114 -3.55 0.88 -16.87
C VAL A 114 -2.30 1.58 -17.35
N TYR A 115 -1.52 2.14 -16.43
CA TYR A 115 -0.23 2.76 -16.71
C TYR A 115 0.87 2.03 -15.95
N PHE A 116 2.05 1.95 -16.56
CA PHE A 116 3.22 1.32 -15.95
C PHE A 116 4.52 1.83 -16.58
N ASN A 117 5.61 1.67 -15.84
CA ASN A 117 6.96 1.92 -16.33
C ASN A 117 7.60 0.62 -16.81
N ALA A 118 8.31 0.66 -17.93
CA ALA A 118 9.06 -0.47 -18.45
C ALA A 118 10.52 -0.10 -18.70
N ALA A 119 11.43 -0.93 -18.23
CA ALA A 119 12.87 -0.76 -18.39
C ALA A 119 13.49 -2.00 -19.04
N LEU A 120 14.49 -1.77 -19.91
CA LEU A 120 15.40 -2.81 -20.37
C LEU A 120 16.69 -2.77 -19.56
N LEU A 121 16.99 -3.89 -18.93
CA LEU A 121 18.12 -4.06 -18.03
C LEU A 121 19.13 -5.01 -18.67
N ASN A 122 20.41 -4.68 -18.56
CA ASN A 122 21.47 -5.66 -18.80
C ASN A 122 21.95 -6.21 -17.47
N ASP A 123 22.31 -7.48 -17.51
CA ASP A 123 22.33 -8.34 -16.36
C ASP A 123 23.74 -8.90 -16.24
N VAL A 124 24.65 -8.06 -15.75
CA VAL A 124 26.07 -8.37 -15.79
C VAL A 124 26.42 -9.40 -14.70
N ASP A 125 25.65 -9.50 -13.59
CA ASP A 125 25.89 -10.54 -12.57
C ASP A 125 24.77 -10.65 -11.48
N PHE A 126 23.59 -11.20 -11.81
CA PHE A 126 22.45 -11.28 -10.87
C PHE A 126 22.69 -12.15 -9.62
N GLN A 127 23.64 -13.09 -9.68
CA GLN A 127 23.97 -13.97 -8.55
C GLN A 127 25.15 -13.44 -7.70
N SER A 128 25.71 -12.29 -8.04
CA SER A 128 26.76 -11.66 -7.23
C SER A 128 26.16 -11.03 -5.96
N ALA A 129 26.98 -10.89 -4.92
CA ALA A 129 26.59 -10.21 -3.68
C ALA A 129 26.29 -8.70 -3.87
N ASN A 130 26.60 -8.13 -5.05
CA ASN A 130 26.33 -6.74 -5.42
C ASN A 130 25.96 -6.68 -6.91
N PRO A 131 24.71 -7.00 -7.28
CA PRO A 131 24.28 -6.99 -8.68
C PRO A 131 24.36 -5.58 -9.25
N VAL A 132 25.13 -5.41 -10.34
CA VAL A 132 25.15 -4.15 -11.10
C VAL A 132 24.04 -4.21 -12.14
N ILE A 133 22.97 -3.47 -11.89
CA ILE A 133 21.84 -3.32 -12.82
C ILE A 133 22.08 -2.08 -13.67
N GLU A 134 22.31 -2.25 -14.97
CA GLU A 134 22.41 -1.15 -15.92
C GLU A 134 21.09 -1.00 -16.69
N VAL A 135 20.52 0.21 -16.69
CA VAL A 135 19.30 0.54 -17.46
C VAL A 135 19.70 1.02 -18.86
N TYR A 136 19.26 0.30 -19.90
CA TYR A 136 19.62 0.58 -21.30
C TYR A 136 18.61 1.51 -21.96
N ASP A 137 17.33 1.27 -21.66
CA ASP A 137 16.23 2.08 -22.11
C ASP A 137 15.09 2.06 -21.09
N PHE A 138 14.27 3.11 -21.11
CA PHE A 138 13.12 3.30 -20.24
C PHE A 138 11.99 3.88 -21.08
N THR A 139 10.80 3.30 -20.95
CA THR A 139 9.60 3.78 -21.61
C THR A 139 8.40 3.69 -20.69
N GLU A 140 7.47 4.62 -20.84
CA GLU A 140 6.17 4.56 -20.19
C GLU A 140 5.20 3.80 -21.10
N GLY A 141 4.49 2.84 -20.53
CA GLY A 141 3.53 2.02 -21.22
C GLY A 141 2.14 2.15 -20.61
N GLY A 142 1.13 1.79 -21.39
CA GLY A 142 -0.22 1.70 -20.88
C GLY A 142 -1.17 0.99 -21.82
N PHE A 143 -2.31 0.57 -21.31
CA PHE A 143 -3.38 -0.02 -22.12
C PHE A 143 -4.74 0.34 -21.52
N SER A 144 -5.75 0.45 -22.38
CA SER A 144 -7.12 0.73 -21.96
C SER A 144 -7.90 -0.58 -21.88
N ILE A 145 -8.54 -0.82 -20.74
CA ILE A 145 -9.56 -1.84 -20.59
C ILE A 145 -10.89 -1.25 -21.05
N LEU A 146 -11.42 -1.78 -22.15
CA LEU A 146 -12.76 -1.44 -22.62
C LEU A 146 -13.82 -1.86 -21.58
N PRO A 147 -14.99 -1.20 -21.56
CA PRO A 147 -16.07 -1.56 -20.64
C PRO A 147 -16.38 -3.05 -20.67
N PHE A 148 -16.23 -3.72 -19.52
CA PHE A 148 -16.59 -5.13 -19.33
C PHE A 148 -17.57 -5.28 -18.18
N GLU A 149 -18.42 -6.30 -18.25
CA GLU A 149 -19.47 -6.54 -17.25
C GLU A 149 -18.86 -6.96 -15.91
N TYR A 150 -19.34 -6.35 -14.83
CA TYR A 150 -18.95 -6.62 -13.45
C TYR A 150 -20.06 -7.36 -12.72
N CYS A 151 -19.75 -8.55 -12.21
CA CYS A 151 -20.69 -9.40 -11.48
C CYS A 151 -20.06 -9.93 -10.18
N SER A 152 -20.18 -9.21 -9.07
CA SER A 152 -19.87 -9.77 -7.74
C SER A 152 -20.78 -9.21 -6.65
N THR A 153 -21.28 -10.12 -5.81
CA THR A 153 -22.14 -9.83 -4.67
C THR A 153 -21.33 -9.41 -3.44
N GLN A 154 -20.06 -9.81 -3.37
CA GLN A 154 -19.16 -9.53 -2.24
C GLN A 154 -18.68 -8.08 -2.23
N VAL A 155 -18.40 -7.51 -3.40
CA VAL A 155 -17.91 -6.13 -3.55
C VAL A 155 -18.88 -5.35 -4.44
N PRO A 156 -20.11 -5.04 -4.04
CA PRO A 156 -21.15 -4.57 -4.96
C PRO A 156 -20.80 -3.29 -5.73
N ASN A 157 -19.94 -2.42 -5.19
CA ASN A 157 -19.54 -1.15 -5.80
C ASN A 157 -18.02 -0.98 -5.73
N PRO A 158 -17.23 -1.69 -6.57
CA PRO A 158 -15.78 -1.66 -6.47
C PRO A 158 -15.21 -0.28 -6.88
N THR A 159 -14.00 0.01 -6.42
CA THR A 159 -13.16 1.13 -6.88
C THR A 159 -11.90 0.58 -7.52
N LYS A 160 -11.08 1.46 -8.11
CA LYS A 160 -9.77 1.09 -8.65
C LYS A 160 -8.88 0.32 -7.66
N TYR A 161 -9.01 0.55 -6.35
CA TYR A 161 -8.22 -0.16 -5.34
C TYR A 161 -8.65 -1.60 -5.11
N ASP A 162 -9.87 -1.98 -5.54
CA ASP A 162 -10.34 -3.36 -5.48
C ASP A 162 -9.86 -4.20 -6.66
N PHE A 163 -9.15 -3.62 -7.63
CA PHE A 163 -8.65 -4.34 -8.79
C PHE A 163 -7.13 -4.45 -8.74
N LEU A 164 -6.63 -5.63 -9.07
CA LEU A 164 -5.21 -5.91 -9.29
C LEU A 164 -4.93 -6.02 -10.79
N VAL A 165 -3.72 -5.67 -11.18
CA VAL A 165 -3.26 -5.75 -12.56
C VAL A 165 -2.34 -6.96 -12.72
N ASP A 166 -2.63 -7.80 -13.71
CA ASP A 166 -1.75 -8.89 -14.16
C ASP A 166 -1.21 -8.50 -15.55
N ILE A 167 0.10 -8.28 -15.66
CA ILE A 167 0.79 -8.06 -16.94
C ILE A 167 1.77 -9.21 -17.17
N LYS A 168 1.51 -10.00 -18.20
CA LYS A 168 2.37 -11.11 -18.61
C LYS A 168 3.16 -10.73 -19.85
N SER A 169 4.44 -11.13 -19.87
CA SER A 169 5.27 -11.09 -21.06
C SER A 169 5.51 -12.51 -21.56
N ALA A 170 5.40 -12.72 -22.87
CA ALA A 170 5.74 -14.00 -23.49
C ALA A 170 7.24 -14.35 -23.32
N THR A 171 8.09 -13.32 -23.29
CA THR A 171 9.53 -13.44 -23.04
C THR A 171 10.00 -12.30 -22.15
N THR A 172 10.74 -12.61 -21.09
CA THR A 172 11.38 -11.59 -20.24
C THR A 172 12.77 -11.24 -20.72
N LEU A 173 13.42 -12.15 -21.46
CA LEU A 173 14.71 -11.92 -22.11
C LEU A 173 14.49 -11.61 -23.59
N LEU A 174 14.76 -10.36 -23.97
CA LEU A 174 14.52 -9.85 -25.32
C LEU A 174 15.80 -9.82 -26.12
N ASN A 175 15.75 -10.31 -27.36
CA ASN A 175 16.84 -10.19 -28.32
C ASN A 175 16.63 -8.98 -29.21
N PRO A 176 17.71 -8.32 -29.68
CA PRO A 176 17.58 -7.24 -30.64
C PRO A 176 17.03 -7.79 -31.96
N ILE A 177 16.14 -7.02 -32.58
CA ILE A 177 15.75 -7.21 -33.97
C ILE A 177 16.88 -6.70 -34.84
N GLU A 178 17.29 -7.48 -35.85
CA GLU A 178 18.31 -7.07 -36.82
C GLU A 178 17.95 -5.72 -37.42
N SER A 179 18.87 -4.74 -37.28
CA SER A 179 18.77 -3.42 -37.86
C SER A 179 19.61 -3.33 -39.14
N GLU A 180 19.25 -2.44 -40.07
CA GLU A 180 20.04 -2.19 -41.29
C GLU A 180 21.49 -1.80 -40.92
N GLU A 181 22.46 -2.07 -41.79
CA GLU A 181 23.89 -1.84 -41.48
C GLU A 181 24.19 -0.37 -41.10
N ASP A 182 23.39 0.58 -41.58
CA ASP A 182 23.61 2.03 -41.43
C ASP A 182 22.90 2.70 -40.22
N VAL A 183 22.17 1.96 -39.37
CA VAL A 183 21.52 2.53 -38.16
C VAL A 183 22.35 2.30 -36.90
N ASP A 184 22.45 3.31 -36.04
CA ASP A 184 23.26 3.32 -34.82
C ASP A 184 22.54 2.75 -33.57
N TYR A 185 21.41 2.06 -33.77
CA TYR A 185 20.62 1.46 -32.68
C TYR A 185 20.12 0.05 -33.03
N TYR A 186 19.76 -0.69 -31.98
CA TYR A 186 18.96 -1.90 -32.04
C TYR A 186 17.54 -1.62 -31.54
N LEU A 187 16.57 -2.31 -32.14
CA LEU A 187 15.19 -2.33 -31.65
C LEU A 187 14.94 -3.59 -30.85
N TYR A 188 14.25 -3.45 -29.73
CA TYR A 188 13.76 -4.57 -28.95
C TYR A 188 12.25 -4.47 -28.84
N THR A 189 11.56 -5.60 -28.96
CA THR A 189 10.11 -5.67 -28.83
C THR A 189 9.71 -6.62 -27.73
N ALA A 190 8.74 -6.20 -26.91
CA ALA A 190 8.11 -7.05 -25.91
C ALA A 190 6.62 -7.18 -26.21
N ASP A 191 6.16 -8.40 -26.44
CA ASP A 191 4.73 -8.71 -26.53
C ASP A 191 4.18 -8.96 -25.12
N LEU A 192 3.21 -8.12 -24.74
CA LEU A 192 2.60 -8.11 -23.43
C LEU A 192 1.10 -8.40 -23.53
N GLU A 193 0.59 -9.08 -22.51
CA GLU A 193 -0.84 -9.26 -22.28
C GLU A 193 -1.18 -8.73 -20.89
N GLY A 194 -2.05 -7.72 -20.85
CA GLY A 194 -2.50 -7.10 -19.61
C GLY A 194 -3.97 -7.41 -19.34
N LYS A 195 -4.30 -7.70 -18.09
CA LYS A 195 -5.68 -7.80 -17.60
C LYS A 195 -5.79 -7.24 -16.19
N ILE A 196 -7.01 -6.93 -15.78
CA ILE A 196 -7.30 -6.59 -14.39
C ILE A 196 -8.27 -7.62 -13.81
N TYR A 197 -8.19 -7.83 -12.50
CA TYR A 197 -9.12 -8.71 -11.80
C TYR A 197 -9.49 -8.15 -10.44
N LEU A 198 -10.70 -8.43 -9.99
CA LEU A 198 -11.16 -8.06 -8.66
C LEU A 198 -10.32 -8.82 -7.63
N ALA A 199 -9.65 -8.06 -6.77
CA ALA A 199 -8.84 -8.55 -5.69
C ALA A 199 -9.69 -9.40 -4.73
N PRO A 200 -9.12 -10.46 -4.14
CA PRO A 200 -9.75 -11.18 -3.05
C PRO A 200 -10.10 -10.23 -1.89
N LEU A 201 -11.16 -10.57 -1.14
CA LEU A 201 -11.43 -9.90 0.12
C LEU A 201 -10.27 -10.14 1.10
N ILE A 202 -9.96 -9.13 1.88
CA ILE A 202 -8.96 -9.17 2.94
C ILE A 202 -9.61 -9.71 4.21
N GLU A 203 -9.07 -10.80 4.74
CA GLU A 203 -9.48 -11.34 6.01
C GLU A 203 -8.74 -10.63 7.15
N ILE A 204 -9.50 -10.14 8.14
CA ILE A 204 -8.98 -9.57 9.38
C ILE A 204 -9.53 -10.43 10.52
N THR A 205 -8.65 -11.03 11.34
CA THR A 205 -9.05 -11.98 12.41
C THR A 205 -8.33 -11.79 13.74
N TRP A 206 -7.33 -10.92 13.81
CA TRP A 206 -6.38 -10.90 14.93
C TRP A 206 -6.67 -9.84 16.00
N ASP A 207 -7.54 -8.89 15.71
CA ASP A 207 -7.96 -7.86 16.65
C ASP A 207 -9.48 -7.68 16.60
N SER A 208 -10.15 -8.10 17.67
CA SER A 208 -11.62 -8.01 17.79
C SER A 208 -12.09 -6.56 17.83
N TYR A 209 -11.26 -5.64 18.32
CA TYR A 209 -11.63 -4.23 18.44
C TYR A 209 -11.56 -3.49 17.10
N THR A 210 -10.49 -3.70 16.33
CA THR A 210 -10.41 -3.26 14.93
C THR A 210 -11.56 -3.85 14.14
N LEU A 211 -11.84 -5.15 14.28
CA LEU A 211 -12.96 -5.79 13.59
C LEU A 211 -14.30 -5.14 13.91
N GLN A 212 -14.57 -4.85 15.19
CA GLN A 212 -15.77 -4.15 15.61
C GLN A 212 -15.86 -2.78 14.93
N GLN A 213 -14.81 -1.96 15.03
CA GLN A 213 -14.79 -0.63 14.41
C GLN A 213 -14.98 -0.68 12.89
N LEU A 214 -14.32 -1.62 12.21
CA LEU A 214 -14.46 -1.78 10.76
C LEU A 214 -15.87 -2.22 10.38
N ASN A 215 -16.44 -3.18 11.12
CA ASN A 215 -17.80 -3.65 10.86
C ASN A 215 -18.82 -2.53 11.10
N GLU A 216 -18.68 -1.77 12.19
CA GLU A 216 -19.52 -0.61 12.47
C GLU A 216 -19.38 0.47 11.39
N ALA A 217 -18.15 0.87 11.06
CA ALA A 217 -17.86 1.92 10.08
C ALA A 217 -18.34 1.57 8.66
N LEU A 218 -18.31 0.28 8.31
CA LEU A 218 -18.69 -0.22 6.99
C LEU A 218 -20.10 -0.82 6.93
N GLY A 219 -20.86 -0.76 8.03
CA GLY A 219 -22.22 -1.31 8.13
C GLY A 219 -22.28 -2.82 7.86
N LYS A 220 -21.28 -3.56 8.32
CA LYS A 220 -21.18 -5.03 8.20
C LYS A 220 -21.73 -5.71 9.44
N ASP A 221 -22.07 -6.98 9.29
CA ASP A 221 -22.44 -7.84 10.42
C ASP A 221 -21.27 -7.96 11.41
N VAL A 222 -21.57 -8.09 12.71
CA VAL A 222 -20.55 -8.20 13.77
C VAL A 222 -19.62 -9.40 13.60
N SER A 223 -20.09 -10.47 12.93
CA SER A 223 -19.30 -11.66 12.63
C SER A 223 -18.48 -11.57 11.34
N ASN A 224 -18.56 -10.45 10.61
CA ASN A 224 -17.83 -10.27 9.36
C ASN A 224 -16.33 -10.11 9.61
N THR A 225 -15.52 -10.94 8.95
CA THR A 225 -14.06 -10.88 8.98
C THR A 225 -13.46 -10.48 7.63
N MET A 226 -14.28 -10.37 6.58
CA MET A 226 -13.82 -10.17 5.20
C MET A 226 -14.16 -8.77 4.71
N PHE A 227 -13.18 -8.07 4.13
CA PHE A 227 -13.33 -6.68 3.69
C PHE A 227 -12.79 -6.47 2.28
N SER A 228 -13.49 -5.65 1.49
CA SER A 228 -12.99 -5.15 0.21
C SER A 228 -11.89 -4.12 0.44
N HIS A 229 -10.96 -3.97 -0.51
CA HIS A 229 -9.89 -2.98 -0.45
C HIS A 229 -10.45 -1.54 -0.36
N LYS A 230 -11.53 -1.24 -1.11
CA LYS A 230 -12.27 0.03 -0.99
C LYS A 230 -12.80 0.26 0.40
N GLY A 231 -13.40 -0.77 1.00
CA GLY A 231 -13.95 -0.70 2.35
C GLY A 231 -12.87 -0.26 3.34
N LEU A 232 -11.74 -0.94 3.35
CA LEU A 232 -10.61 -0.57 4.20
C LEU A 232 -10.02 0.80 3.84
N ALA A 233 -9.90 1.12 2.55
CA ALA A 233 -9.43 2.44 2.10
C ALA A 233 -10.42 3.57 2.44
N SER A 234 -11.69 3.29 2.74
CA SER A 234 -12.65 4.32 3.15
C SER A 234 -12.55 4.71 4.62
N ILE A 235 -11.80 3.94 5.41
CA ILE A 235 -11.55 4.23 6.82
C ILE A 235 -10.60 5.42 6.92
N ASN A 236 -11.10 6.51 7.53
CA ASN A 236 -10.34 7.75 7.73
C ASN A 236 -9.85 7.92 9.17
N SER A 237 -10.46 7.21 10.13
CA SER A 237 -10.11 7.29 11.53
C SER A 237 -10.22 5.91 12.17
N LEU A 238 -9.24 5.57 12.99
CA LEU A 238 -9.26 4.43 13.90
C LEU A 238 -8.89 4.94 15.30
N GLU A 239 -9.60 4.46 16.30
CA GLU A 239 -9.35 4.81 17.68
C GLU A 239 -9.14 3.53 18.48
N TYR A 240 -8.30 3.54 19.51
CA TYR A 240 -8.03 2.43 20.41
C TYR A 240 -7.87 3.05 21.80
N ASN A 241 -8.68 2.65 22.76
CA ASN A 241 -8.67 3.23 24.10
C ASN A 241 -8.79 2.11 25.15
N ASP A 242 -7.87 2.11 26.11
CA ASP A 242 -7.87 1.20 27.26
C ASP A 242 -7.82 -0.29 26.86
N ILE A 243 -7.04 -0.61 25.84
CA ILE A 243 -6.86 -1.99 25.32
C ILE A 243 -5.53 -2.53 25.81
N ALA A 244 -5.57 -3.28 26.90
CA ALA A 244 -4.38 -3.93 27.44
C ALA A 244 -3.79 -4.90 26.41
N ASN A 245 -2.46 -4.85 26.24
CA ASN A 245 -1.72 -5.67 25.26
C ASN A 245 -2.28 -5.57 23.82
N LEU A 246 -2.51 -4.34 23.33
CA LEU A 246 -2.95 -4.12 21.96
C LEU A 246 -1.95 -4.77 20.97
N SER A 247 -2.38 -5.87 20.34
CA SER A 247 -1.62 -6.52 19.28
C SER A 247 -2.05 -5.95 17.93
N LEU A 248 -1.37 -4.90 17.47
CA LEU A 248 -1.56 -4.40 16.12
C LEU A 248 -0.94 -5.40 15.14
N ASN A 249 -1.75 -6.01 14.26
CA ASN A 249 -1.18 -6.69 13.10
C ASN A 249 -0.78 -5.65 12.05
N LEU A 250 0.53 -5.46 11.92
CA LEU A 250 1.17 -4.40 11.16
C LEU A 250 0.91 -4.51 9.65
N ASP A 251 0.79 -5.75 9.15
CA ASP A 251 0.59 -6.04 7.73
C ASP A 251 -0.72 -5.49 7.17
N ASN A 252 -1.70 -5.16 8.01
CA ASN A 252 -3.00 -4.68 7.58
C ASN A 252 -3.06 -3.15 7.42
N PHE A 253 -2.18 -2.41 8.09
CA PHE A 253 -2.23 -0.94 8.04
C PHE A 253 -2.01 -0.40 6.63
N LYS A 254 -1.27 -1.14 5.79
CA LYS A 254 -1.10 -0.82 4.36
C LYS A 254 -2.40 -0.68 3.57
N TYR A 255 -3.51 -1.25 4.05
CA TYR A 255 -4.82 -1.16 3.38
C TYR A 255 -5.63 0.09 3.80
N PHE A 256 -5.29 0.74 4.91
CA PHE A 256 -5.95 1.98 5.37
C PHE A 256 -5.33 3.21 4.70
N THR A 257 -5.30 3.19 3.37
CA THR A 257 -4.55 4.19 2.58
C THR A 257 -5.04 5.62 2.75
N ASN A 258 -6.29 5.84 3.20
CA ASN A 258 -6.83 7.17 3.48
C ASN A 258 -6.98 7.47 4.98
N LEU A 259 -6.35 6.69 5.86
CA LEU A 259 -6.37 6.96 7.30
C LEU A 259 -5.71 8.31 7.57
N SER A 260 -6.48 9.27 8.09
CA SER A 260 -6.01 10.61 8.41
C SER A 260 -5.82 10.82 9.91
N LYS A 261 -6.52 10.06 10.75
CA LYS A 261 -6.42 10.12 12.21
C LYS A 261 -6.24 8.73 12.81
N LEU A 262 -5.29 8.59 13.73
CA LEU A 262 -5.09 7.39 14.51
C LEU A 262 -4.95 7.73 15.99
N THR A 263 -5.83 7.20 16.81
CA THR A 263 -5.80 7.37 18.27
C THR A 263 -5.48 6.03 18.93
N ILE A 264 -4.45 5.96 19.76
CA ILE A 264 -4.08 4.78 20.56
C ILE A 264 -3.75 5.25 21.97
N ASN A 265 -4.72 5.21 22.89
CA ASN A 265 -4.54 5.66 24.26
C ASN A 265 -4.60 4.50 25.25
N SER A 266 -3.73 4.50 26.25
CA SER A 266 -3.77 3.52 27.34
C SER A 266 -3.74 2.06 26.83
N CYS A 267 -2.87 1.76 25.87
CA CYS A 267 -2.83 0.45 25.19
C CYS A 267 -1.52 -0.32 25.42
N ASP A 268 -0.76 0.06 26.45
CA ASP A 268 0.54 -0.52 26.81
C ASP A 268 1.56 -0.51 25.65
N LEU A 269 1.44 0.42 24.70
CA LEU A 269 2.29 0.46 23.50
C LEU A 269 3.70 0.95 23.85
N ASP A 270 4.74 0.16 23.62
CA ASP A 270 6.12 0.53 23.91
C ASP A 270 6.88 1.07 22.69
N ASN A 271 6.46 0.67 21.49
CA ASN A 271 7.07 1.06 20.23
C ASN A 271 6.00 1.36 19.17
N ILE A 272 6.33 2.25 18.23
CA ILE A 272 5.50 2.53 17.08
C ILE A 272 5.96 1.66 15.91
N PRO A 273 5.07 0.86 15.31
CA PRO A 273 5.39 0.09 14.12
C PRO A 273 5.76 0.93 12.88
N ASP A 274 6.70 0.41 12.08
CA ASP A 274 7.14 1.03 10.83
C ASP A 274 5.99 1.26 9.83
N ASP A 275 4.99 0.38 9.80
CA ASP A 275 3.85 0.52 8.89
C ASP A 275 2.98 1.75 9.19
N ILE A 276 2.92 2.22 10.44
CA ILE A 276 2.23 3.47 10.78
C ILE A 276 2.98 4.66 10.17
N ALA A 277 4.32 4.60 10.13
CA ALA A 277 5.14 5.63 9.51
C ALA A 277 5.02 5.65 7.97
N ASN A 278 4.51 4.57 7.36
CA ASN A 278 4.26 4.49 5.92
C ASN A 278 2.87 5.01 5.50
N LEU A 279 1.97 5.29 6.44
CA LEU A 279 0.64 5.84 6.14
C LEU A 279 0.76 7.28 5.62
N SER A 280 0.79 7.46 4.30
CA SER A 280 1.07 8.75 3.66
C SER A 280 0.03 9.84 3.93
N ASN A 281 -1.23 9.45 4.18
CA ASN A 281 -2.34 10.38 4.43
C ASN A 281 -2.59 10.69 5.91
N LEU A 282 -1.80 10.12 6.83
CA LEU A 282 -1.95 10.37 8.27
C LEU A 282 -1.59 11.83 8.60
N GLN A 283 -2.53 12.54 9.22
CA GLN A 283 -2.43 13.96 9.58
C GLN A 283 -2.34 14.18 11.09
N GLU A 284 -2.95 13.28 11.87
CA GLU A 284 -2.96 13.33 13.32
C GLU A 284 -2.74 11.93 13.91
N ILE A 285 -1.83 11.84 14.88
CA ILE A 285 -1.66 10.66 15.72
C ILE A 285 -1.67 11.05 17.20
N VAL A 286 -2.48 10.33 17.97
CA VAL A 286 -2.61 10.50 19.42
C VAL A 286 -2.23 9.19 20.11
N LEU A 287 -1.28 9.24 21.03
CA LEU A 287 -0.61 8.08 21.62
C LEU A 287 -0.56 8.17 23.16
N ASN A 288 -1.57 8.76 23.80
CA ASN A 288 -1.46 9.13 25.21
C ASN A 288 -1.42 7.91 26.14
N ASN A 289 -0.75 8.04 27.28
CA ASN A 289 -0.70 7.04 28.35
C ASN A 289 -0.20 5.68 27.85
N ASN A 290 0.91 5.66 27.10
CA ASN A 290 1.58 4.44 26.67
C ASN A 290 3.01 4.39 27.25
N HIS A 291 3.87 3.53 26.71
CA HIS A 291 5.26 3.34 27.13
C HIS A 291 6.27 3.81 26.07
N ILE A 292 5.86 4.71 25.19
CA ILE A 292 6.64 5.11 24.01
C ILE A 292 7.76 6.05 24.43
N SER A 293 8.99 5.65 24.15
CA SER A 293 10.20 6.44 24.41
C SER A 293 10.75 7.14 23.16
N ASN A 294 10.41 6.66 21.98
CA ASN A 294 10.99 7.14 20.73
C ASN A 294 9.91 7.41 19.67
N LEU A 295 9.82 8.67 19.25
CA LEU A 295 8.92 9.15 18.19
C LEU A 295 9.66 9.52 16.90
N SER A 296 10.97 9.26 16.80
CA SER A 296 11.81 9.66 15.67
C SER A 296 11.37 9.03 14.35
N ILE A 297 10.53 8.00 14.39
CA ILE A 297 9.92 7.40 13.21
C ILE A 297 9.06 8.39 12.40
N PHE A 298 8.55 9.44 13.06
CA PHE A 298 7.80 10.52 12.42
C PHE A 298 8.69 11.68 11.95
N LYS A 299 10.01 11.54 12.03
CA LYS A 299 10.94 12.57 11.57
C LYS A 299 10.64 12.92 10.10
N ASN A 300 10.60 14.23 9.82
CA ASN A 300 10.28 14.80 8.50
C ASN A 300 8.83 14.61 8.03
N ARG A 301 7.94 14.08 8.86
CA ARG A 301 6.50 14.04 8.56
C ARG A 301 5.86 15.37 8.96
N ASN A 302 5.01 15.91 8.09
CA ASN A 302 4.10 17.00 8.47
C ASN A 302 2.85 16.40 9.14
N LEU A 303 3.05 15.89 10.37
CA LEU A 303 2.08 15.11 11.14
C LEU A 303 1.95 15.74 12.53
N SER A 304 0.72 15.93 13.01
CA SER A 304 0.47 16.31 14.41
C SER A 304 0.63 15.07 15.30
N VAL A 305 1.66 15.05 16.14
CA VAL A 305 1.97 13.95 17.07
C VAL A 305 1.69 14.40 18.50
N THR A 306 0.77 13.72 19.18
CA THR A 306 0.49 13.94 20.60
C THR A 306 0.69 12.64 21.38
N ALA A 307 1.68 12.59 22.25
CA ALA A 307 2.04 11.43 23.07
C ALA A 307 2.29 11.90 24.52
N LEU A 308 1.21 12.16 25.25
CA LEU A 308 1.25 12.67 26.62
C LEU A 308 1.21 11.54 27.64
N GLY A 309 1.68 11.79 28.85
CA GLY A 309 1.59 10.85 29.96
C GLY A 309 2.29 9.51 29.73
N GLN A 310 3.39 9.49 28.97
CA GLN A 310 4.14 8.25 28.76
C GLN A 310 4.79 7.78 30.07
N GLN A 311 4.79 6.47 30.30
CA GLN A 311 5.49 5.87 31.44
C GLN A 311 6.51 4.85 30.94
N ILE A 312 7.79 5.16 31.06
CA ILE A 312 8.87 4.31 30.54
C ILE A 312 9.58 3.65 31.71
N ASN A 313 9.54 2.32 31.74
CA ASN A 313 10.23 1.53 32.76
C ASN A 313 11.48 0.92 32.14
N LEU A 314 12.66 1.41 32.52
CA LEU A 314 13.93 0.88 32.06
C LEU A 314 14.39 -0.29 32.96
N PRO A 315 15.21 -1.21 32.42
CA PRO A 315 15.93 -2.16 33.27
C PRO A 315 16.83 -1.43 34.28
N PRO A 316 17.28 -2.10 35.37
CA PRO A 316 18.16 -1.49 36.36
C PRO A 316 19.41 -0.89 35.72
N ILE A 317 19.74 0.35 36.07
CA ILE A 317 20.96 1.01 35.59
C ILE A 317 22.16 0.64 36.46
N SER A 318 23.30 0.34 35.82
CA SER A 318 24.57 0.15 36.51
C SER A 318 25.35 1.46 36.59
N GLY A 319 25.74 1.84 37.80
CA GLY A 319 26.43 3.10 38.05
C GLY A 319 25.53 4.33 37.96
N TYR A 320 26.17 5.51 37.96
CA TYR A 320 25.48 6.79 38.18
C TYR A 320 25.13 7.56 36.91
N THR A 321 25.23 6.95 35.72
CA THR A 321 25.02 7.66 34.44
C THR A 321 24.08 6.89 33.53
N LEU A 322 23.06 7.58 33.02
CA LEU A 322 22.11 7.04 32.04
C LEU A 322 22.22 7.84 30.73
N SER A 323 22.53 7.15 29.63
CA SER A 323 22.41 7.75 28.29
C SER A 323 20.94 7.96 27.94
N LEU A 324 20.64 9.11 27.34
CA LEU A 324 19.29 9.46 26.86
C LEU A 324 19.04 9.01 25.42
N ASP A 325 19.88 8.14 24.84
CA ASP A 325 19.75 7.71 23.43
C ASP A 325 18.42 7.05 23.06
N PHE A 326 17.78 6.41 24.01
CA PHE A 326 16.46 5.79 23.84
C PHE A 326 15.31 6.81 23.75
N LEU A 327 15.51 8.04 24.23
CA LEU A 327 14.47 9.05 24.37
C LEU A 327 14.56 10.08 23.24
N ARG A 328 13.61 10.05 22.31
CA ARG A 328 13.58 10.97 21.14
C ARG A 328 12.17 11.44 20.84
N ASP A 329 12.01 12.75 20.64
CA ASP A 329 10.77 13.34 20.13
C ASP A 329 10.59 13.13 18.61
N ALA A 330 9.47 13.60 18.05
CA ALA A 330 9.14 13.44 16.63
C ALA A 330 10.10 14.18 15.69
N ASN A 331 10.86 15.16 16.19
CA ASN A 331 11.90 15.86 15.45
C ASN A 331 13.28 15.22 15.64
N ASN A 332 13.33 14.06 16.32
CA ASN A 332 14.54 13.32 16.65
C ASN A 332 15.49 14.10 17.59
N ASN A 333 14.93 14.93 18.47
CA ASN A 333 15.67 15.60 19.55
C ASN A 333 15.46 14.88 20.88
N ILE A 334 16.41 15.01 21.79
CA ILE A 334 16.19 14.66 23.20
C ILE A 334 15.24 15.71 23.80
N PRO A 335 14.09 15.30 24.38
CA PRO A 335 13.17 16.22 25.02
C PRO A 335 13.81 17.09 26.12
N GLU A 336 13.12 18.15 26.53
CA GLU A 336 13.46 18.86 27.76
C GLU A 336 13.29 17.91 28.95
N ILE A 337 14.22 17.98 29.90
CA ILE A 337 14.16 17.19 31.14
C ILE A 337 13.70 18.15 32.24
N ASP A 338 12.44 18.06 32.62
CA ASP A 338 11.80 19.07 33.48
C ASP A 338 12.16 18.88 34.96
N PHE A 339 12.30 17.62 35.38
CA PHE A 339 12.63 17.23 36.76
C PHE A 339 13.45 15.96 36.77
N ILE A 340 14.44 15.88 37.67
CA ILE A 340 15.25 14.70 37.93
C ILE A 340 15.26 14.51 39.45
N ASP A 341 14.97 13.30 39.91
CA ASP A 341 15.05 12.99 41.34
C ASP A 341 16.50 12.88 41.85
N TRP A 342 16.67 12.71 43.17
CA TRP A 342 17.99 12.50 43.80
C TRP A 342 19.06 13.53 43.41
N ASN A 343 18.62 14.79 43.21
CA ASN A 343 19.43 15.91 42.74
C ASN A 343 20.28 15.58 41.49
N GLY A 344 19.81 14.66 40.64
CA GLY A 344 20.46 14.34 39.39
C GLY A 344 20.46 15.55 38.46
N LYS A 345 21.42 15.60 37.54
CA LYS A 345 21.47 16.65 36.51
C LYS A 345 21.75 16.03 35.15
N ARG A 346 21.20 16.70 34.13
CA ARG A 346 21.54 16.44 32.74
C ARG A 346 22.91 17.03 32.41
N ILE A 347 23.80 16.21 31.88
CA ILE A 347 25.11 16.60 31.33
C ILE A 347 25.16 16.11 29.89
N GLY A 348 24.99 17.03 28.94
CA GLY A 348 24.88 16.67 27.52
C GLY A 348 23.68 15.75 27.26
N ASP A 349 23.96 14.59 26.67
CA ASP A 349 22.97 13.58 26.29
C ASP A 349 22.80 12.49 27.35
N SER A 350 23.12 12.81 28.60
CA SER A 350 23.07 11.86 29.71
C SER A 350 22.54 12.50 30.99
N ILE A 351 21.94 11.70 31.86
CA ILE A 351 21.61 12.07 33.24
C ILE A 351 22.64 11.45 34.18
N VAL A 352 23.10 12.23 35.15
CA VAL A 352 24.08 11.81 36.15
C VAL A 352 23.52 11.99 37.56
N TRP A 353 23.59 10.94 38.37
CA TRP A 353 23.24 10.92 39.79
C TRP A 353 24.50 10.82 40.68
N GLY A 354 24.34 10.82 42.01
CA GLY A 354 25.43 10.49 42.93
C GLY A 354 26.26 11.67 43.45
N TRP A 355 25.78 12.91 43.29
CA TRP A 355 26.37 14.06 43.99
C TRP A 355 25.84 14.25 45.42
N ASP A 356 24.76 13.57 45.77
CA ASP A 356 24.18 13.61 47.11
C ASP A 356 24.97 12.74 48.11
N SER A 357 24.92 13.15 49.38
CA SER A 357 25.47 12.39 50.51
C SER A 357 24.36 12.03 51.50
N PRO A 358 24.01 10.73 51.67
CA PRO A 358 24.58 9.56 50.96
C PRO A 358 24.06 9.44 49.50
N PRO A 359 24.84 8.82 48.60
CA PRO A 359 24.39 8.54 47.24
C PRO A 359 23.25 7.50 47.22
N PRO A 360 22.51 7.37 46.10
CA PRO A 360 21.51 6.33 45.91
C PRO A 360 22.04 4.94 46.27
N LEU A 361 21.24 4.19 47.04
CA LEU A 361 21.55 2.81 47.39
C LEU A 361 21.00 1.85 46.33
N VAL A 362 21.59 0.68 46.20
CA VAL A 362 21.06 -0.39 45.32
C VAL A 362 19.60 -0.68 45.68
N GLY A 363 18.73 -0.74 44.68
CA GLY A 363 17.29 -0.87 44.84
C GLY A 363 16.53 0.47 44.93
N THR A 364 17.24 1.61 44.90
CA THR A 364 16.60 2.93 44.85
C THR A 364 15.94 3.13 43.48
N ILE A 365 14.67 3.49 43.44
CA ILE A 365 14.03 3.92 42.19
C ILE A 365 14.50 5.33 41.87
N LEU A 366 15.11 5.48 40.70
CA LEU A 366 15.52 6.73 40.10
C LEU A 366 14.56 7.07 38.96
N GLY A 367 14.34 8.36 38.72
CA GLY A 367 13.40 8.81 37.73
C GLY A 367 13.50 10.28 37.37
N PHE A 368 12.97 10.60 36.20
CA PHE A 368 12.94 11.95 35.67
C PHE A 368 11.72 12.14 34.78
N SER A 369 11.19 13.37 34.75
CA SER A 369 10.14 13.76 33.82
C SER A 369 10.74 14.47 32.62
N PHE A 370 10.04 14.37 31.50
CA PHE A 370 10.45 15.01 30.26
C PHE A 370 9.26 15.61 29.52
N SER A 371 9.54 16.63 28.71
CA SER A 371 8.56 17.25 27.85
C SER A 371 9.18 17.80 26.55
N SER A 372 8.41 17.72 25.46
CA SER A 372 8.63 18.45 24.22
C SER A 372 7.31 19.11 23.83
N ASN A 373 7.34 20.40 23.54
CA ASN A 373 6.17 21.15 23.12
C ASN A 373 6.52 22.01 21.91
N SER A 374 6.02 21.60 20.75
CA SER A 374 6.15 22.29 19.46
C SER A 374 4.79 22.34 18.76
N SER A 375 4.70 23.05 17.64
CA SER A 375 3.44 23.15 16.88
C SER A 375 2.90 21.81 16.38
N LEU A 376 3.80 20.86 16.07
CA LEU A 376 3.45 19.55 15.50
C LEU A 376 3.75 18.37 16.43
N CYS A 377 4.42 18.59 17.57
CA CYS A 377 4.76 17.53 18.50
C CYS A 377 4.54 17.96 19.95
N LYS A 378 3.72 17.20 20.66
CA LYS A 378 3.56 17.23 22.11
C LYS A 378 3.93 15.86 22.65
N PHE A 379 5.02 15.78 23.39
CA PHE A 379 5.54 14.53 23.93
C PHE A 379 5.92 14.74 25.38
N SER A 380 5.39 13.92 26.30
CA SER A 380 5.72 14.08 27.71
C SER A 380 5.54 12.78 28.45
N GLY A 381 6.30 12.60 29.53
CA GLY A 381 6.16 11.43 30.36
C GLY A 381 7.12 11.41 31.53
N PHE A 382 7.22 10.24 32.12
CA PHE A 382 8.11 9.94 33.22
C PHE A 382 8.88 8.65 32.92
N VAL A 383 10.17 8.67 33.22
CA VAL A 383 11.05 7.51 33.11
C VAL A 383 11.42 7.05 34.51
N ILE A 384 11.35 5.75 34.76
CA ILE A 384 11.89 5.13 35.99
C ILE A 384 12.85 4.01 35.67
N SER A 385 13.82 3.83 36.57
CA SER A 385 14.74 2.70 36.59
C SER A 385 15.14 2.42 38.04
N GLU A 386 15.46 1.17 38.35
CA GLU A 386 16.08 0.81 39.61
C GLU A 386 17.60 1.08 39.56
N PHE A 387 18.15 1.67 40.62
CA PHE A 387 19.60 1.79 40.78
C PHE A 387 20.18 0.42 41.10
N GLY A 388 20.89 -0.15 40.12
CA GLY A 388 21.53 -1.45 40.21
C GLY A 388 22.95 -1.38 40.78
N ASN A 389 23.64 -2.53 40.72
CA ASN A 389 25.04 -2.65 41.11
C ASN A 389 26.01 -2.02 40.10
#